data_AF-A0A7C5ZN08-F1
#
_entry.id   AF-A0A7C5ZN08-F1
#
_cell.length_a   1.000
_cell.length_b   1.000
_cell.length_c   1.000
_cell.angle_alpha   90.00
_cell.angle_beta   90.00
_cell.angle_gamma   90.00
#
_symmetry.space_group_name_H-M   'P 1'
#
loop_
_entity.id
_entity.type
_entity.pdbx_description
1 polymer ?
#
loop_
_entity_poly.entity_id
_entity_poly.type
_entity_poly.pdbx_seq_one_letter_code
_entity_poly.pdbx_strand_id
1 'polypeptide(L)' 'MQVILREGESQESLLTRFQKSMQRSGVLREFRARRHFISKAEKTRMAERKAARKAARRRKNYLSRR' A
#
# COMPACT_ATOMS: atom_id res chain seq x y z
N MET A 1 -16.75 2.19 -6.03
CA MET A 1 -15.94 1.07 -6.57
C MET A 1 -16.90 -0.08 -6.82
N GLN A 2 -17.13 -0.44 -8.09
CA GLN A 2 -18.12 -1.45 -8.47
C GLN A 2 -17.41 -2.69 -9.03
N VAL A 3 -17.88 -3.88 -8.65
CA VAL A 3 -17.32 -5.17 -9.09
C VAL A 3 -18.37 -5.83 -9.97
N ILE A 4 -18.19 -5.73 -11.28
CA ILE A 4 -19.05 -6.38 -12.28
C ILE A 4 -18.21 -7.41 -13.02
N LEU A 5 -18.78 -8.61 -13.21
CA LEU A 5 -18.20 -9.66 -14.03
C LEU A 5 -18.12 -9.18 -15.48
N ARG A 6 -16.97 -9.33 -16.12
CA ARG A 6 -16.84 -9.07 -17.57
C ARG A 6 -17.20 -10.32 -18.36
N GLU A 7 -17.58 -10.12 -19.63
CA GLU A 7 -17.81 -11.23 -20.56
C GLU A 7 -16.56 -12.10 -20.68
N GLY A 8 -16.74 -13.42 -20.54
CA GLY A 8 -15.65 -14.41 -20.60
C GLY A 8 -14.67 -14.39 -19.43
N GLU A 9 -14.92 -13.60 -18.37
CA GLU A 9 -14.06 -13.54 -17.20
C GLU A 9 -14.35 -14.69 -16.23
N SER A 10 -13.30 -15.35 -15.72
CA SER A 10 -13.43 -16.32 -14.62
C SER A 10 -13.60 -15.61 -13.27
N GLN A 11 -14.24 -16.29 -12.32
CA GLN A 11 -14.46 -15.76 -10.97
C GLN A 11 -13.15 -15.36 -10.25
N GLU A 12 -12.07 -16.12 -10.44
CA GLU A 12 -10.75 -15.83 -9.85
C GLU A 12 -10.13 -14.55 -10.42
N SER A 13 -10.29 -14.31 -11.73
CA SER A 13 -9.80 -13.11 -12.39
C SER A 13 -10.53 -11.87 -11.88
N LEU A 14 -11.85 -11.97 -11.69
CA LEU A 14 -12.67 -10.92 -11.09
C LEU A 14 -12.18 -10.56 -9.67
N LEU A 15 -11.95 -11.56 -8.82
CA LEU A 15 -11.46 -11.36 -7.44
C LEU A 15 -10.08 -10.70 -7.44
N THR A 16 -9.17 -11.15 -8.31
CA THR A 16 -7.84 -10.57 -8.43
C THR A 16 -7.91 -9.09 -8.81
N ARG A 17 -8.79 -8.74 -9.76
CA ARG A 17 -8.97 -7.36 -10.22
C ARG A 17 -9.58 -6.48 -9.13
N PHE A 18 -10.58 -7.00 -8.40
CA PHE A 18 -11.15 -6.34 -7.23
C PHE A 18 -10.08 -6.06 -6.17
N GLN A 19 -9.30 -7.07 -5.78
CA GLN A 19 -8.23 -6.91 -4.78
C GLN A 19 -7.20 -5.86 -5.22
N LYS A 20 -6.79 -5.88 -6.49
CA LYS A 20 -5.88 -4.86 -7.05
C LYS A 20 -6.50 -3.46 -6.99
N SER A 21 -7.78 -3.32 -7.33
CA SER A 21 -8.48 -2.04 -7.25
C SER A 21 -8.60 -1.55 -5.80
N MET A 22 -8.88 -2.43 -4.84
CA MET A 22 -8.92 -2.12 -3.41
C MET A 22 -7.54 -1.65 -2.91
N GLN A 23 -6.49 -2.36 -3.27
CA GLN A 23 -5.12 -2.00 -2.92
C GLN A 23 -4.71 -0.65 -3.52
N ARG A 24 -5.07 -0.39 -4.79
CA ARG A 24 -4.80 0.88 -5.48
C ARG A 24 -5.59 2.04 -4.87
N SER A 25 -6.85 1.83 -4.50
CA SER A 25 -7.68 2.86 -3.86
C SER A 25 -7.08 3.34 -2.53
N GLY A 26 -6.36 2.46 -1.82
CA GLY A 26 -5.73 2.78 -0.55
C GLY A 26 -6.72 2.94 0.61
N VAL A 27 -8.01 2.66 0.42
CA VAL A 27 -9.06 2.87 1.44
C VAL A 27 -8.74 2.17 2.76
N LEU A 28 -8.25 0.93 2.71
CA LEU A 28 -7.83 0.18 3.92
C LEU A 28 -6.57 0.77 4.57
N ARG A 29 -5.66 1.35 3.78
CA ARG A 29 -4.46 2.01 4.31
C ARG A 29 -4.83 3.29 5.04
N GLU A 30 -5.73 4.06 4.46
CA GLU A 30 -6.23 5.30 5.04
C GLU A 30 -7.03 5.04 6.32
N PHE A 31 -7.95 4.07 6.29
CA PHE A 31 -8.71 3.66 7.48
C PHE A 31 -7.78 3.29 8.64
N ARG A 32 -6.75 2.46 8.38
CA ARG A 32 -5.74 2.11 9.40
C ARG A 32 -4.94 3.32 9.89
N ALA A 33 -4.58 4.24 8.99
CA ALA A 33 -3.83 5.44 9.35
C ALA A 33 -4.65 6.43 10.19
N ARG A 34 -5.98 6.42 10.05
CA ARG A 34 -6.92 7.27 10.78
C ARG A 34 -7.54 6.59 12.02
N ARG A 35 -7.21 5.32 12.29
CA ARG A 35 -7.81 4.53 13.40
C ARG A 35 -7.59 5.16 14.77
N HIS A 36 -6.48 5.87 14.96
CA HIS A 36 -6.12 6.54 16.21
C HIS A 36 -5.65 7.96 15.93
N PHE A 37 -5.83 8.84 16.91
CA PHE A 37 -5.24 10.17 16.87
C PHE A 37 -3.71 10.07 16.96
N ILE A 38 -3.03 10.83 16.11
CA ILE A 38 -1.58 10.93 16.09
C ILE A 38 -1.23 12.41 15.99
N SER A 39 -0.39 12.88 16.91
CA SER A 39 0.06 14.27 16.93
C SER A 39 0.88 14.61 15.67
N LYS A 40 0.95 15.90 15.34
CA LYS A 40 1.74 16.39 14.19
C LYS A 40 3.20 15.95 14.29
N ALA A 41 3.81 16.05 15.48
CA ALA A 41 5.18 15.64 15.72
C ALA A 41 5.40 14.14 15.47
N GLU A 42 4.49 13.30 15.96
CA GLU A 42 4.61 11.85 15.78
C GLU A 42 4.40 11.44 14.31
N LYS A 43 3.50 12.12 13.59
CA LYS A 43 3.34 11.95 12.15
C LYS A 43 4.62 12.26 11.38
N THR A 44 5.33 13.32 11.75
CA THR A 44 6.63 13.68 11.16
C THR A 44 7.70 12.63 11.45
N ARG A 45 7.86 12.22 12.72
CA ARG A 45 8.82 11.17 13.12
C ARG A 45 8.58 9.85 12.39
N MET A 46 7.33 9.44 12.24
CA MET A 46 6.96 8.26 11.47
C MET A 46 7.34 8.38 9.98
N ALA A 47 7.15 9.55 9.38
CA ALA A 47 7.50 9.80 7.97
C ALA A 47 9.01 9.76 7.75
N GLU A 48 9.80 10.40 8.61
CA GLU A 48 11.27 10.38 8.60
C GLU A 48 11.81 8.95 8.74
N ARG A 49 11.32 8.21 9.75
CA ARG A 49 11.69 6.82 9.98
C ARG A 49 11.35 5.93 8.79
N LYS A 50 10.21 6.17 8.13
CA LYS A 50 9.81 5.45 6.92
C LYS A 50 10.73 5.78 5.73
N ALA A 51 11.13 7.04 5.57
CA ALA A 51 12.06 7.47 4.53
C ALA A 51 13.44 6.83 4.73
N ALA A 52 13.98 6.86 5.94
CA ALA A 52 15.25 6.23 6.30
C ALA A 52 15.24 4.71 6.01
N ARG A 53 14.17 4.00 6.41
CA ARG A 53 13.98 2.57 6.09
C ARG A 53 13.95 2.31 4.58
N LYS A 54 13.28 3.16 3.81
CA LYS A 54 13.21 3.05 2.34
C LYS A 54 14.59 3.24 1.70
N ALA A 55 15.37 4.21 2.17
CA ALA A 55 16.74 4.46 1.70
C ALA A 55 17.67 3.27 2.02
N ALA A 56 17.63 2.77 3.27
CA ALA A 56 18.41 1.61 3.68
C ALA A 56 18.10 0.37 2.82
N ARG A 57 16.81 0.11 2.53
CA ARG A 57 16.41 -1.00 1.65
C ARG A 57 16.93 -0.82 0.22
N ARG A 58 16.90 0.39 -0.34
CA ARG A 58 17.45 0.68 -1.67
C ARG A 58 18.96 0.41 -1.72
N ARG A 59 19.70 0.85 -0.69
CA ARG A 59 21.14 0.59 -0.57
C ARG A 59 21.45 -0.90 -0.50
N LYS A 60 20.73 -1.65 0.34
CA LYS A 60 20.88 -3.12 0.43
C LYS A 60 20.66 -3.79 -0.92
N ASN A 61 19.58 -3.43 -1.61
CA ASN A 61 19.25 -4.01 -2.92
C ASN A 61 20.27 -3.65 -4.00
N TYR A 62 20.92 -2.49 -3.92
CA TYR A 62 22.01 -2.13 -4.84
C TYR A 62 23.25 -3.00 -4.57
N LEU A 63 23.65 -3.13 -3.31
CA LEU A 63 24.80 -3.93 -2.90
C LEU A 63 24.62 -5.43 -3.21
N SER A 64 23.39 -5.95 -3.13
CA SER A 64 23.11 -7.37 -3.42
C SER A 64 23.01 -7.69 -4.92
N ARG A 65 22.98 -6.67 -5.79
CA ARG A 65 22.93 -6.84 -7.25
C ARG A 65 24.30 -6.65 -7.91
N ARG A 66 25.31 -6.29 -7.11
CA ARG A 66 26.69 -6.12 -7.52
C ARG A 66 27.48 -7.36 -7.12
#